data_AF-A0A414I784-F1
#
_entry.id   AF-A0A414I784-F1
#
_cell.length_a   1.000
_cell.length_b   1.000
_cell.length_c   1.000
_cell.angle_alpha   90.00
_cell.angle_beta   90.00
_cell.angle_gamma   90.00
#
_symmetry.space_group_name_H-M   'P 1'
#
loop_
_entity.id
_entity.type
_entity.pdbx_description
1 polymer ?
#
loop_
_entity_poly.entity_id
_entity_poly.type
_entity_poly.pdbx_seq_one_letter_code
_entity_poly.pdbx_strand_id
1 'polypeptide(L)'
;MNLLLWRFVMNKKEFLDILYEQLSGQMLEGNVAAHVQYYRNYIEEEQRKGRSEDDILNELGDPHLIARTLLDTEAAASGNPQTTEYYSESYNGHSSGYNGYENFDSGHGKVKQHSFHLDLTTWYGKLAVILIAAVVIILLCTVLSVLIPIMIVAGVILYVLRLRKR
;
A
#
# COMPACT_ATOMS: atom_id res chain seq x y z
N MET A 1 10.31 19.12 18.96
CA MET A 1 10.03 18.61 20.32
C MET A 1 8.59 18.14 20.29
N ASN A 2 8.20 16.86 20.25
CA ASN A 2 8.80 15.63 20.72
C ASN A 2 8.50 14.50 19.71
N LEU A 3 9.53 13.91 19.09
CA LEU A 3 9.39 12.70 18.26
C LEU A 3 10.08 11.47 18.91
N LEU A 4 10.30 11.52 20.23
CA LEU A 4 11.05 10.52 20.99
C LEU A 4 10.29 9.95 22.21
N LEU A 5 8.98 10.22 22.35
CA LEU A 5 8.19 9.85 23.53
C LEU A 5 6.96 8.96 23.26
N TRP A 6 6.93 8.21 22.15
CA TRP A 6 5.99 7.09 22.00
C TRP A 6 6.75 5.78 21.78
N ARG A 7 7.72 5.51 22.65
CA ARG A 7 8.12 4.13 22.88
C ARG A 7 6.97 3.51 23.66
N PHE A 8 6.00 2.93 22.95
CA PHE A 8 4.94 2.14 23.55
C PHE A 8 5.61 0.99 24.31
N VAL A 9 5.84 1.17 25.61
CA VAL A 9 6.21 0.08 26.51
C VAL A 9 4.91 -0.64 26.83
N MET A 10 4.36 -1.31 25.82
CA MET A 10 3.17 -2.15 25.96
C MET A 10 3.61 -3.59 25.79
N ASN A 11 3.07 -4.49 26.60
CA ASN A 11 3.35 -5.92 26.43
C ASN A 11 2.41 -6.52 25.38
N LYS A 12 2.77 -7.67 24.81
CA LYS A 12 1.98 -8.46 23.84
C LYS A 12 0.54 -8.63 24.32
N LYS A 13 0.35 -8.90 25.61
CA LYS A 13 -0.98 -9.09 26.18
C LYS A 13 -1.82 -7.83 26.05
N GLU A 14 -1.26 -6.68 26.41
CA GLU A 14 -1.92 -5.38 26.38
C GLU A 14 -2.24 -4.95 24.95
N PHE A 15 -1.29 -5.14 24.03
CA PHE A 15 -1.52 -4.91 22.60
C PHE A 15 -2.71 -5.71 22.07
N LEU A 16 -2.74 -7.02 22.36
CA LEU A 16 -3.81 -7.91 21.88
C LEU A 16 -5.15 -7.64 22.57
N ASP A 17 -5.12 -7.21 23.83
CA ASP A 17 -6.32 -6.87 24.61
C ASP A 17 -7.00 -5.61 24.04
N ILE A 18 -6.20 -4.56 23.79
CA ILE A 18 -6.68 -3.34 23.13
C ILE A 18 -7.22 -3.67 21.73
N LEU A 19 -6.49 -4.47 20.96
CA LEU A 19 -6.93 -4.88 19.63
C LEU A 19 -8.27 -5.63 19.70
N TYR A 20 -8.41 -6.56 20.65
CA TYR A 20 -9.66 -7.31 20.85
C TYR A 20 -10.81 -6.41 21.26
N GLU A 21 -10.61 -5.50 22.22
CA GLU A 21 -11.64 -4.57 22.70
C GLU A 21 -12.17 -3.70 21.55
N GLN A 22 -11.26 -3.10 20.77
CA GLN A 22 -11.63 -2.25 19.64
C GLN A 22 -12.41 -3.01 18.56
N LEU A 23 -11.99 -4.23 18.25
CA LEU A 23 -12.61 -5.05 17.20
C LEU A 23 -13.94 -5.67 17.66
N SER A 24 -14.03 -6.14 18.91
CA SER A 24 -15.22 -6.81 19.47
C SER A 24 -16.46 -5.93 19.53
N GLY A 25 -16.30 -4.61 19.63
CA GLY A 25 -17.44 -3.68 19.60
C GLY A 25 -18.07 -3.47 18.22
N GLN A 26 -17.38 -3.86 17.15
CA GLN A 26 -17.76 -3.47 15.78
C GLN A 26 -17.67 -4.61 14.75
N MET A 27 -17.13 -5.77 15.10
CA MET A 27 -17.05 -6.97 14.24
C MET A 27 -17.67 -8.20 14.90
N LEU A 28 -18.06 -9.18 14.07
CA LEU A 28 -18.47 -10.51 14.52
C LEU A 28 -17.32 -11.19 15.28
N GLU A 29 -17.63 -11.80 16.43
CA GLU A 29 -16.66 -12.44 17.34
C GLU A 29 -15.71 -13.42 16.63
N GLY A 30 -16.21 -14.15 15.63
CA GLY A 30 -15.39 -15.06 14.81
C GLY A 30 -14.29 -14.37 14.00
N ASN A 31 -14.55 -13.18 13.43
CA ASN A 31 -13.55 -12.42 12.69
C ASN A 31 -12.57 -11.73 13.65
N VAL A 32 -13.05 -11.26 14.80
CA VAL A 32 -12.19 -10.68 15.85
C VAL A 32 -11.17 -11.69 16.35
N ALA A 33 -11.62 -12.89 16.69
CA ALA A 33 -10.75 -13.97 17.13
C ALA A 33 -9.69 -14.32 16.08
N ALA A 34 -10.06 -14.34 14.80
CA ALA A 34 -9.12 -14.60 13.70
C ALA A 34 -8.04 -13.51 13.59
N HIS A 35 -8.41 -12.23 13.66
CA HIS A 35 -7.45 -11.12 13.62
C HIS A 35 -6.53 -11.12 14.85
N VAL A 36 -7.08 -11.25 16.06
CA VAL A 36 -6.28 -11.29 17.29
C VAL A 36 -5.33 -12.48 17.31
N GLN A 37 -5.78 -13.65 16.83
CA GLN A 37 -4.94 -14.83 16.71
C GLN A 37 -3.80 -14.63 15.70
N TYR A 38 -4.05 -13.96 14.58
CA TYR A 38 -3.02 -13.65 13.59
C TYR A 38 -1.88 -12.83 14.20
N TYR A 39 -2.19 -11.73 14.89
CA TYR A 39 -1.16 -10.89 15.53
C TYR A 39 -0.45 -11.61 16.67
N ARG A 40 -1.17 -12.42 17.45
CA ARG A 40 -0.57 -13.27 18.49
C ARG A 40 0.50 -14.19 17.91
N ASN A 41 0.14 -14.92 16.84
CA ASN A 41 1.05 -15.86 16.20
C ASN A 41 2.26 -15.15 15.62
N TYR A 42 2.05 -14.01 14.96
CA TYR A 42 3.15 -13.20 14.42
C TYR A 42 4.16 -12.78 15.51
N ILE A 43 3.66 -12.24 16.63
CA ILE A 43 4.54 -11.81 17.73
C ILE A 43 5.30 -13.02 18.30
N GLU A 44 4.63 -14.16 18.49
CA GLU A 44 5.26 -15.37 19.01
C GLU A 44 6.33 -15.94 18.06
N GLU A 45 6.09 -15.89 16.75
CA GLU A 45 7.05 -16.31 15.74
C GLU A 45 8.27 -15.41 15.70
N GLU A 46 8.10 -14.09 15.78
CA GLU A 46 9.20 -13.13 15.82
C GLU A 46 10.00 -13.24 17.12
N GLN A 47 9.33 -13.47 18.26
CA GLN A 47 10.01 -13.76 19.53
C GLN A 47 10.86 -15.04 19.45
N ARG A 48 10.35 -16.09 18.78
CA ARG A 48 11.10 -17.33 18.55
C ARG A 48 12.34 -17.13 17.67
N LYS A 49 12.34 -16.09 16.82
CA LYS A 49 13.52 -15.68 16.04
C LYS A 49 14.56 -14.89 16.85
N GLY A 50 14.31 -14.66 18.14
CA GLY A 50 15.22 -13.97 19.05
C GLY A 50 15.04 -12.45 19.10
N ARG A 51 13.96 -11.92 18.52
CA ARG A 51 13.62 -10.50 18.63
C ARG A 51 12.95 -10.19 19.97
N SER A 52 13.18 -8.99 20.48
CA SER A 52 12.50 -8.53 21.70
C SER A 52 11.04 -8.20 21.41
N GLU A 53 10.17 -8.40 22.41
CA GLU A 53 8.74 -8.08 22.31
C GLU A 53 8.53 -6.60 21.93
N ASP A 54 9.28 -5.71 22.59
CA ASP A 54 9.23 -4.27 22.35
C ASP A 54 9.59 -3.90 20.90
N ASP A 55 10.62 -4.54 20.32
CA ASP A 55 11.02 -4.27 18.94
C ASP A 55 9.95 -4.71 17.93
N ILE A 56 9.26 -5.81 18.22
CA ILE A 56 8.18 -6.34 17.37
C ILE A 56 6.96 -5.43 17.45
N LEU A 57 6.57 -5.04 18.65
CA LEU A 57 5.41 -4.17 18.89
C LEU A 57 5.64 -2.76 18.34
N ASN A 58 6.88 -2.26 18.41
CA ASN A 58 7.25 -0.99 17.81
C ASN A 58 7.19 -1.02 16.27
N GLU A 59 7.48 -2.18 15.66
CA GLU A 59 7.32 -2.37 14.21
C GLU A 59 5.84 -2.48 13.80
N LEU A 60 5.03 -3.16 14.62
CA LEU A 60 3.59 -3.24 14.41
C LEU A 60 2.90 -1.88 14.58
N GLY A 61 3.36 -1.06 15.54
CA GLY A 61 2.81 0.26 15.83
C GLY A 61 1.61 0.21 16.80
N ASP A 62 0.76 1.24 16.73
CA ASP A 62 -0.37 1.40 17.66
C ASP A 62 -1.51 0.39 17.37
N PRO A 63 -1.92 -0.43 18.35
CA PRO A 63 -3.04 -1.36 18.19
C PRO A 63 -4.35 -0.67 17.79
N HIS A 64 -4.59 0.57 18.20
CA HIS A 64 -5.81 1.31 17.83
C HIS A 64 -5.85 1.65 16.35
N LEU A 65 -4.71 2.01 15.75
CA LEU A 65 -4.63 2.31 14.31
C LEU A 65 -4.84 1.06 13.48
N ILE A 66 -4.29 -0.07 13.93
CA ILE A 66 -4.50 -1.37 13.31
C ILE A 66 -5.97 -1.76 13.39
N ALA A 67 -6.58 -1.69 14.59
CA ALA A 67 -7.99 -2.00 14.78
C ALA A 67 -8.88 -1.17 13.85
N ARG A 68 -8.65 0.15 13.79
CA ARG A 68 -9.39 1.07 12.93
C ARG A 68 -9.26 0.70 11.45
N THR A 69 -8.06 0.39 10.99
CA THR A 69 -7.84 0.01 9.58
C THR A 69 -8.56 -1.30 9.22
N LEU A 70 -8.54 -2.28 10.12
CA LEU A 70 -9.26 -3.54 9.93
C LEU A 70 -10.77 -3.30 9.89
N LEU A 71 -11.29 -2.45 10.78
CA LEU A 71 -12.70 -2.05 10.82
C LEU A 71 -13.14 -1.31 9.56
N ASP A 72 -12.35 -0.34 9.12
CA ASP A 72 -12.61 0.42 7.89
C ASP A 72 -12.61 -0.50 6.66
N THR A 73 -11.74 -1.51 6.65
CA THR A 73 -11.65 -2.49 5.54
C THR A 73 -12.84 -3.47 5.55
N GLU A 74 -13.22 -4.02 6.69
CA GLU A 74 -14.38 -4.93 6.82
C GLU A 74 -15.70 -4.20 6.58
N ALA A 75 -15.85 -2.96 7.04
CA ALA A 75 -17.04 -2.14 6.76
C ALA A 75 -17.18 -1.88 5.25
N ALA A 76 -16.08 -1.57 4.56
CA ALA A 76 -16.07 -1.40 3.11
C ALA A 76 -16.35 -2.71 2.35
N ALA A 77 -15.85 -3.85 2.84
CA ALA A 77 -16.02 -5.16 2.20
C ALA A 77 -17.42 -5.76 2.42
N SER A 78 -18.01 -5.52 3.60
CA SER A 78 -19.33 -6.03 4.00
C SER A 78 -20.48 -5.25 3.35
N GLY A 79 -20.22 -4.07 2.78
CA GLY A 79 -21.25 -3.19 2.22
C GLY A 79 -22.27 -2.73 3.27
N ASN A 80 -21.93 -2.88 4.55
CA ASN A 80 -22.80 -2.55 5.67
C ASN A 80 -22.45 -1.13 6.18
N PRO A 81 -23.29 -0.12 5.94
CA PRO A 81 -23.00 1.28 6.27
C PRO A 81 -23.10 1.60 7.78
N GLN A 82 -23.27 0.61 8.66
CA GLN A 82 -23.55 0.85 10.09
C GLN A 82 -22.38 1.42 10.92
N THR A 83 -21.18 1.62 10.35
CA THR A 83 -20.01 2.08 11.12
C THR A 83 -19.34 3.36 10.58
N THR A 84 -20.00 4.10 9.68
CA THR A 84 -19.49 5.40 9.18
C THR A 84 -20.35 6.59 9.64
N GLU A 85 -20.81 6.59 10.90
CA GLU A 85 -21.64 7.69 11.43
C GLU A 85 -20.86 8.78 12.17
N TYR A 86 -19.52 8.87 12.04
CA TYR A 86 -18.79 9.96 12.72
C TYR A 86 -18.11 11.00 11.83
N TYR A 87 -17.84 10.77 10.54
CA TYR A 87 -17.27 11.81 9.67
C TYR A 87 -17.66 11.61 8.20
N SER A 88 -18.88 11.99 7.84
CA SER A 88 -19.20 12.35 6.46
C SER A 88 -20.12 13.59 6.42
N GLU A 89 -19.55 14.73 6.84
CA GLU A 89 -20.12 16.03 6.49
C GLU A 89 -19.92 16.24 4.98
N SER A 90 -21.01 15.96 4.26
CA SER A 90 -21.48 16.64 3.05
C SER A 90 -20.50 16.80 1.87
N TYR A 91 -20.75 16.10 0.77
CA TYR A 91 -21.11 16.75 -0.51
C TYR A 91 -21.62 15.70 -1.54
N ASN A 92 -22.96 15.62 -1.62
CA ASN A 92 -23.80 15.36 -2.80
C ASN A 92 -23.61 14.12 -3.71
N GLY A 93 -24.70 13.36 -3.88
CA GLY A 93 -24.92 12.55 -5.09
C GLY A 93 -26.03 11.50 -5.07
N HIS A 94 -27.28 11.89 -4.80
CA HIS A 94 -28.56 11.27 -5.22
C HIS A 94 -28.57 9.83 -5.83
N SER A 95 -29.21 8.87 -5.14
CA SER A 95 -30.21 7.93 -5.69
C SER A 95 -30.73 7.03 -4.56
N SER A 96 -31.90 7.30 -4.00
CA SER A 96 -33.17 6.63 -4.36
C SER A 96 -33.05 5.10 -4.47
N GLY A 97 -33.41 4.43 -3.38
CA GLY A 97 -34.56 3.51 -3.35
C GLY A 97 -34.54 2.27 -4.24
N TYR A 98 -34.65 1.13 -3.55
CA TYR A 98 -35.41 -0.06 -3.97
C TYR A 98 -34.71 -1.04 -4.93
N ASN A 99 -34.15 -2.12 -4.37
CA ASN A 99 -34.16 -3.44 -5.01
C ASN A 99 -35.04 -4.36 -4.18
N GLY A 100 -36.32 -4.29 -4.50
CA GLY A 100 -37.26 -5.36 -4.23
C GLY A 100 -37.59 -6.07 -5.54
N TYR A 101 -37.70 -7.39 -5.41
CA TYR A 101 -38.63 -8.27 -6.12
C TYR A 101 -38.12 -9.03 -7.35
N GLU A 102 -37.88 -10.32 -7.09
CA GLU A 102 -38.35 -11.50 -7.84
C GLU A 102 -38.63 -11.39 -9.36
N ASN A 103 -37.90 -12.23 -10.10
CA ASN A 103 -38.28 -12.96 -11.33
C ASN A 103 -39.25 -12.29 -12.33
N PHE A 104 -38.76 -11.92 -13.51
CA PHE A 104 -38.78 -12.74 -14.74
C PHE A 104 -38.66 -11.83 -15.99
N ASP A 105 -38.11 -12.43 -17.04
CA ASP A 105 -38.23 -12.10 -18.46
C ASP A 105 -37.14 -11.29 -19.21
N SER A 106 -36.75 -11.95 -20.30
CA SER A 106 -36.04 -11.64 -21.54
C SER A 106 -35.33 -10.31 -21.81
N GLY A 107 -34.19 -10.45 -22.50
CA GLY A 107 -33.86 -9.57 -23.63
C GLY A 107 -32.53 -8.81 -23.56
N HIS A 108 -31.49 -9.44 -24.12
CA HIS A 108 -30.50 -8.83 -25.02
C HIS A 108 -29.93 -7.43 -24.70
N GLY A 109 -28.64 -7.43 -24.31
CA GLY A 109 -27.64 -6.48 -24.81
C GLY A 109 -27.50 -5.14 -24.08
N LYS A 110 -26.31 -4.91 -23.50
CA LYS A 110 -25.40 -3.82 -23.92
C LYS A 110 -24.27 -3.60 -22.90
N VAL A 111 -23.07 -3.85 -23.40
CA VAL A 111 -21.74 -3.49 -22.90
C VAL A 111 -21.68 -2.01 -22.47
N LYS A 112 -21.34 -1.71 -21.20
CA LYS A 112 -20.78 -0.42 -20.70
C LYS A 112 -20.24 -0.63 -19.28
N GLN A 113 -19.11 -0.12 -18.81
CA GLN A 113 -17.89 0.43 -19.42
C GLN A 113 -16.90 0.43 -18.23
N HIS A 114 -15.68 -0.03 -18.46
CA HIS A 114 -14.62 -0.16 -17.45
C HIS A 114 -14.19 1.24 -16.97
N SER A 115 -14.57 1.65 -15.76
CA SER A 115 -13.97 2.82 -15.11
C SER A 115 -12.87 2.36 -14.15
N PHE A 116 -11.66 2.25 -14.70
CA PHE A 116 -10.42 2.18 -13.92
C PHE A 116 -10.27 3.49 -13.14
N HIS A 117 -10.74 3.50 -11.88
CA HIS A 117 -10.22 4.44 -10.89
C HIS A 117 -8.83 3.93 -10.50
N LEU A 118 -7.81 4.47 -11.15
CA LEU A 118 -6.43 4.28 -10.73
C LEU A 118 -6.19 5.20 -9.54
N ASP A 119 -6.39 4.66 -8.34
CA ASP A 119 -5.98 5.30 -7.10
C ASP A 119 -4.44 5.37 -7.08
N LEU A 120 -3.92 6.48 -7.61
CA LEU A 120 -2.51 6.71 -7.91
C LEU A 120 -1.68 7.24 -6.72
N THR A 121 -2.25 7.41 -5.52
CA THR A 121 -1.72 8.46 -4.63
C THR A 121 -1.07 8.00 -3.31
N THR A 122 -0.76 6.71 -3.13
CA THR A 122 0.13 6.32 -2.00
C THR A 122 1.16 5.22 -2.32
N TRP A 123 0.89 4.35 -3.29
CA TRP A 123 1.84 3.30 -3.72
C TRP A 123 2.63 3.69 -4.99
N TYR A 124 1.99 4.40 -5.93
CA TYR A 124 2.58 4.67 -7.26
C TYR A 124 3.76 5.64 -7.22
N GLY A 125 3.92 6.44 -6.15
CA GLY A 125 5.07 7.31 -5.96
C GLY A 125 6.39 6.55 -5.89
N LYS A 126 6.44 5.43 -5.15
CA LYS A 126 7.65 4.58 -5.08
C LYS A 126 7.98 3.94 -6.43
N LEU A 127 6.96 3.45 -7.15
CA LEU A 127 7.14 2.86 -8.48
C LEU A 127 7.56 3.91 -9.53
N ALA A 128 7.01 5.12 -9.47
CA ALA A 128 7.37 6.23 -10.33
C ALA A 128 8.84 6.65 -10.12
N VAL A 129 9.34 6.66 -8.88
CA VAL A 129 10.75 6.93 -8.59
C VAL A 129 11.65 5.84 -9.18
N ILE A 130 11.27 4.56 -9.04
CA ILE A 130 12.04 3.45 -9.63
C ILE A 130 12.05 3.52 -11.16
N LEU A 131 10.90 3.82 -11.78
CA LEU A 131 10.77 3.99 -13.23
C LEU A 131 11.64 5.14 -13.73
N ILE A 132 11.59 6.30 -13.08
CA ILE A 132 12.40 7.48 -13.42
C ILE A 132 13.88 7.16 -13.24
N ALA A 133 14.28 6.52 -12.15
CA ALA A 133 15.66 6.10 -11.92
C ALA A 133 16.15 5.14 -13.01
N ALA A 134 15.34 4.15 -13.41
CA ALA A 134 15.67 3.24 -14.50
C ALA A 134 15.83 3.97 -15.84
N VAL A 135 14.95 4.92 -16.15
CA VAL A 135 15.05 5.75 -17.36
C VAL A 135 16.33 6.59 -17.34
N VAL A 136 16.69 7.19 -16.19
CA VAL A 136 17.94 7.94 -16.04
C VAL A 136 19.16 7.03 -16.25
N ILE A 137 19.17 5.82 -15.69
CA ILE A 137 20.24 4.84 -15.88
C ILE A 137 20.36 4.43 -17.36
N ILE A 138 19.24 4.12 -18.03
CA ILE A 138 19.23 3.80 -19.46
C ILE A 138 19.73 4.98 -20.28
N LEU A 139 19.31 6.20 -19.97
CA LEU A 139 19.80 7.40 -20.65
C LEU A 139 21.31 7.59 -20.46
N LEU A 140 21.84 7.36 -19.25
CA LEU A 140 23.27 7.39 -18.97
C LEU A 140 24.03 6.29 -19.74
N CYS A 141 23.51 5.07 -19.75
CA CYS A 141 24.08 3.95 -20.51
C CYS A 141 24.06 4.18 -22.02
N THR A 142 22.99 4.75 -22.57
CA THR A 142 22.88 5.06 -24.00
C THR A 142 23.85 6.17 -24.40
N VAL A 143 23.98 7.23 -23.58
CA VAL A 143 24.98 8.29 -23.80
C VAL A 143 26.39 7.70 -23.81
N LEU A 144 26.75 6.86 -22.84
CA LEU A 144 28.05 6.18 -22.81
C LEU A 144 28.25 5.23 -24.01
N SER A 145 27.22 4.46 -24.38
CA SER A 145 27.26 3.52 -25.51
C SER A 145 27.40 4.20 -26.86
N VAL A 146 26.85 5.42 -27.01
CA VAL A 146 27.03 6.27 -28.19
C VAL A 146 28.37 7.00 -28.16
N LEU A 147 28.89 7.33 -26.98
CA LEU A 147 30.20 7.95 -26.81
C LEU A 147 31.34 7.05 -27.25
N ILE A 148 31.28 5.75 -26.96
CA ILE A 148 32.33 4.78 -27.34
C ILE A 148 32.61 4.77 -28.86
N PRO A 149 31.63 4.52 -29.76
CA PRO A 149 31.87 4.52 -31.20
C PRO A 149 32.27 5.92 -31.72
N ILE A 150 31.70 7.00 -31.18
CA ILE A 150 32.11 8.37 -31.55
C ILE A 150 33.58 8.62 -31.19
N MET A 151 34.00 8.21 -30.00
CA MET A 151 35.39 8.34 -29.54
C MET A 151 36.34 7.51 -30.41
N ILE A 152 35.94 6.30 -30.82
CA ILE A 152 36.74 5.47 -31.74
C ILE A 152 36.89 6.16 -33.11
N VAL A 153 35.80 6.64 -33.71
CA VAL A 153 35.84 7.31 -35.03
C VAL A 153 36.66 8.60 -34.95
N ALA A 154 36.44 9.42 -33.93
CA ALA A 154 37.23 10.63 -33.69
C ALA A 154 38.72 10.30 -33.48
N GLY A 155 39.01 9.24 -32.72
CA GLY A 155 40.36 8.72 -32.50
C GLY A 155 41.05 8.31 -33.80
N VAL A 156 40.36 7.59 -34.69
CA VAL A 156 40.90 7.19 -36.01
C VAL A 156 41.17 8.40 -36.89
N ILE A 157 40.24 9.36 -36.96
CA ILE A 157 40.43 10.60 -37.72
C ILE A 157 41.63 11.38 -37.19
N LEU A 158 41.74 11.52 -35.87
CA LEU A 158 42.83 12.24 -35.22
C LEU A 158 44.17 11.49 -35.39
N TYR A 159 44.16 10.16 -35.37
CA TYR A 159 45.31 9.31 -35.65
C TYR A 159 45.83 9.51 -37.08
N VAL A 160 44.95 9.52 -38.08
CA VAL A 160 45.32 9.77 -39.49
C VAL A 160 45.84 11.20 -39.68
N LEU A 161 45.20 12.19 -39.05
CA LEU A 161 45.69 13.58 -39.08
C LEU A 161 47.06 13.72 -38.42
N ARG A 162 47.30 13.01 -37.31
CA ARG A 162 48.60 12.97 -36.63
C ARG A 162 49.65 12.27 -37.47
N LEU A 163 49.29 11.21 -38.19
CA LEU A 163 50.19 10.49 -39.10
C LEU A 163 50.57 11.35 -40.32
N ARG A 164 49.64 12.16 -40.83
CA ARG A 164 49.89 13.11 -41.93
C ARG A 164 50.70 14.34 -41.50
N LYS A 165 50.69 14.68 -40.21
CA LYS A 165 51.42 15.84 -39.66
C LYS A 165 52.82 15.46 -39.15
N ARG A 166 53.23 14.20 -39.28
CA ARG A 166 54.60 13.71 -39.14
C ARG A 166 55.19 13.47 -40.51
#